data_AF-A0A919CPS9-F1
#
_entry.id   AF-A0A919CPS9-F1
#
_cell.length_a   1.000
_cell.length_b   1.000
_cell.length_c   1.000
_cell.angle_alpha   90.00
_cell.angle_beta   90.00
_cell.angle_gamma   90.00
#
_symmetry.space_group_name_H-M   'P 1'
#
loop_
_entity.id
_entity.type
_entity.pdbx_description
1 polymer ?
#
loop_
_entity_poly.entity_id
_entity_poly.type
_entity_poly.pdbx_seq_one_letter_code
_entity_poly.pdbx_strand_id
1 'polypeptide(L)'
;MFDRPDRLDLLLAAETTLRDEVLPSLDGGARYAALMVASAIAIARREVEAGSEPARTVLDAFAELYGQDNVHRAGGDSGERVRSLLSDLAREIRDGEYDDDLLGPVHGVLTTLVVERLKCSNPRFLEASEYSQPSRS
;
A
#
# COMPACT_ATOMS: atom_id res chain seq x y z
N MET A 1 -27.64 -8.26 -16.66
CA MET A 1 -27.58 -8.25 -15.19
C MET A 1 -26.49 -9.24 -14.80
N PHE A 2 -25.28 -8.78 -14.48
CA PHE A 2 -24.16 -9.65 -14.12
C PHE A 2 -24.29 -10.01 -12.64
N ASP A 3 -24.94 -11.13 -12.37
CA ASP A 3 -25.18 -11.67 -11.04
C ASP A 3 -23.99 -12.55 -10.61
N ARG A 4 -22.82 -11.92 -10.53
CA ARG A 4 -21.61 -12.51 -9.94
C ARG A 4 -21.22 -11.62 -8.76
N PRO A 5 -20.96 -12.18 -7.57
CA PRO A 5 -20.48 -11.39 -6.45
C PRO A 5 -19.24 -10.60 -6.89
N ASP A 6 -19.21 -9.32 -6.55
CA ASP A 6 -18.04 -8.49 -6.79
C ASP A 6 -16.84 -9.13 -6.07
N ARG A 7 -15.62 -8.90 -6.55
CA ARG A 7 -14.40 -9.41 -5.90
C ARG A 7 -14.37 -9.02 -4.42
N LEU A 8 -14.91 -7.84 -4.12
CA LEU A 8 -15.08 -7.35 -2.76
C LEU A 8 -16.06 -8.22 -1.95
N ASP A 9 -17.22 -8.57 -2.52
CA ASP A 9 -18.21 -9.44 -1.87
C ASP A 9 -17.64 -10.82 -1.55
N LEU A 10 -16.83 -11.38 -2.46
CA LEU A 10 -16.15 -12.67 -2.23
C LEU A 10 -15.14 -12.60 -1.09
N LEU A 11 -14.34 -11.54 -1.04
CA LEU A 11 -13.36 -11.34 0.04
C LEU A 11 -14.05 -11.09 1.39
N LEU A 12 -15.13 -10.31 1.40
CA LEU A 12 -15.97 -10.09 2.59
C LEU A 12 -16.57 -11.40 3.09
N ALA A 13 -17.20 -12.18 2.23
CA ALA A 13 -17.79 -13.46 2.60
C ALA A 13 -16.74 -14.43 3.17
N ALA A 14 -15.58 -14.54 2.52
CA ALA A 14 -14.49 -15.38 3.01
C ALA A 14 -13.95 -14.93 4.38
N GLU A 15 -13.79 -13.62 4.57
CA GLU A 15 -13.34 -13.02 5.84
C GLU A 15 -14.34 -13.30 6.97
N THR A 16 -15.63 -13.06 6.72
CA THR A 16 -16.73 -13.28 7.68
C THR A 16 -16.83 -14.76 8.06
N THR A 17 -16.93 -15.68 7.10
CA THR A 17 -17.02 -17.12 7.38
C THR A 17 -15.80 -17.62 8.16
N LEU A 18 -14.59 -17.19 7.79
CA LEU A 18 -13.38 -17.60 8.49
C LEU A 18 -13.36 -17.10 9.95
N ARG A 19 -13.82 -15.87 10.21
CA ARG A 19 -13.82 -15.29 11.56
C ARG A 19 -14.96 -15.78 12.44
N ASP A 20 -16.15 -15.88 11.89
CA ASP A 20 -17.36 -16.07 12.69
C ASP A 20 -17.72 -17.55 12.82
N GLU A 21 -17.36 -18.38 11.83
CA GLU A 21 -17.74 -19.80 11.81
C GLU A 21 -16.53 -20.72 12.07
N VAL A 22 -15.38 -20.44 11.45
CA VAL A 22 -14.21 -21.35 11.51
C VAL A 22 -13.35 -21.07 12.75
N LEU A 23 -12.89 -19.84 12.94
CA LEU A 23 -11.96 -19.47 14.02
C LEU A 23 -12.41 -19.86 15.44
N PRO A 24 -13.70 -19.78 15.82
CA PRO A 24 -14.15 -20.19 17.15
C PRO A 24 -13.97 -21.68 17.45
N SER A 25 -13.90 -22.52 16.42
CA SER A 25 -13.73 -23.97 16.55
C SER A 25 -12.26 -24.43 16.60
N LEU A 26 -11.31 -23.52 16.33
CA LEU A 26 -9.89 -23.83 16.25
C LEU A 26 -9.14 -23.44 17.53
N ASP A 27 -8.10 -24.20 17.86
CA ASP A 27 -7.17 -23.94 18.95
C ASP A 27 -5.70 -24.01 18.50
N GLY A 28 -4.80 -23.65 19.42
CA GLY A 28 -3.34 -23.74 19.24
C GLY A 28 -2.83 -23.14 17.92
N GLY A 29 -1.97 -23.91 17.23
CA GLY A 29 -1.34 -23.48 15.98
C GLY A 29 -2.32 -23.29 14.81
N ALA A 30 -3.41 -24.06 14.76
CA ALA A 30 -4.43 -23.93 13.72
C ALA A 30 -5.16 -22.59 13.82
N ARG A 31 -5.48 -22.15 15.05
CA ARG A 31 -6.06 -20.84 15.31
C ARG A 31 -5.14 -19.70 14.87
N TYR A 32 -3.84 -19.81 15.13
CA TYR A 32 -2.87 -18.81 14.68
C TYR A 32 -2.80 -18.73 13.14
N ALA A 33 -2.73 -19.87 12.46
CA ALA A 33 -2.72 -19.92 11.00
C ALA A 33 -4.00 -19.30 10.40
N ALA A 34 -5.18 -19.58 10.97
CA ALA A 34 -6.44 -18.99 10.52
C ALA A 34 -6.48 -17.46 10.75
N LEU A 35 -5.92 -16.94 11.84
CA LEU A 35 -5.79 -15.49 12.07
C LEU A 35 -4.86 -14.83 11.03
N MET A 36 -3.77 -15.51 10.65
CA MET A 36 -2.88 -15.05 9.58
C MET A 36 -3.60 -14.96 8.23
N VAL A 37 -4.39 -15.99 7.87
CA VAL A 37 -5.21 -15.98 6.66
C VAL A 37 -6.25 -14.86 6.70
N ALA A 38 -6.97 -14.70 7.82
CA ALA A 38 -7.93 -13.61 7.99
C ALA A 38 -7.28 -12.22 7.83
N SER A 39 -6.03 -12.06 8.28
CA SER A 39 -5.28 -10.81 8.10
C SER A 39 -4.92 -10.58 6.63
N ALA A 40 -4.50 -11.62 5.91
CA ALA A 40 -4.21 -11.53 4.48
C ALA A 40 -5.45 -11.19 3.65
N ILE A 41 -6.61 -11.78 3.95
CA ILE A 41 -7.88 -11.45 3.29
C ILE A 41 -8.24 -9.98 3.53
N ALA A 42 -8.10 -9.50 4.77
CA ALA A 42 -8.37 -8.11 5.12
C ALA A 42 -7.49 -7.11 4.35
N ILE A 43 -6.23 -7.48 4.08
CA ILE A 43 -5.31 -6.67 3.27
C ILE A 43 -5.76 -6.67 1.80
N ALA A 44 -6.00 -7.86 1.22
CA ALA A 44 -6.45 -7.97 -0.16
C ALA A 44 -7.76 -7.20 -0.40
N ARG A 45 -8.67 -7.20 0.57
CA ARG A 45 -9.91 -6.42 0.52
C ARG A 45 -9.64 -4.93 0.40
N ARG A 46 -8.76 -4.38 1.26
CA ARG A 46 -8.37 -2.97 1.22
C ARG A 46 -7.69 -2.58 -0.08
N GLU A 47 -6.88 -3.46 -0.65
CA GLU A 47 -6.25 -3.21 -1.96
C GLU A 47 -7.29 -3.11 -3.09
N VAL A 48 -8.31 -3.97 -3.06
CA VAL A 48 -9.42 -3.91 -4.03
C VAL A 48 -10.26 -2.64 -3.83
N GLU A 49 -10.58 -2.27 -2.58
CA GLU A 49 -11.34 -1.06 -2.25
C GLU A 49 -10.61 0.22 -2.64
N ALA A 50 -9.31 0.31 -2.37
CA ALA A 50 -8.49 1.47 -2.71
C ALA A 50 -8.29 1.63 -4.22
N GLY A 51 -8.38 0.54 -4.98
CA GLY A 51 -8.27 0.54 -6.43
C GLY A 51 -6.99 1.22 -6.92
N SER A 52 -7.13 2.22 -7.79
CA SER A 52 -5.99 2.96 -8.35
C SER A 52 -5.56 4.19 -7.54
N GLU A 53 -6.24 4.53 -6.44
CA GLU A 53 -5.92 5.74 -5.65
C GLU A 53 -4.51 5.72 -5.08
N PRO A 54 -4.02 4.64 -4.41
CA PRO A 54 -2.67 4.61 -3.86
C PRO A 54 -1.61 4.82 -4.95
N ALA A 55 -1.81 4.21 -6.11
CA ALA A 55 -0.90 4.36 -7.24
C ALA A 55 -0.91 5.80 -7.79
N ARG A 56 -2.07 6.46 -7.85
CA ARG A 56 -2.17 7.87 -8.28
C ARG A 56 -1.43 8.79 -7.31
N THR A 57 -1.67 8.67 -6.01
CA THR A 57 -0.97 9.46 -4.98
C THR A 57 0.54 9.32 -5.08
N VAL A 58 1.04 8.10 -5.32
CA VAL A 58 2.48 7.86 -5.51
C VAL A 58 2.98 8.47 -6.83
N LEU A 59 2.21 8.40 -7.92
CA LEU A 59 2.57 9.04 -9.18
C LEU A 59 2.62 10.56 -9.09
N ASP A 60 1.73 11.18 -8.32
CA ASP A 60 1.76 12.62 -8.06
C ASP A 60 3.05 13.02 -7.32
N ALA A 61 3.46 12.26 -6.31
CA ALA A 61 4.73 12.46 -5.63
C ALA A 61 5.93 12.29 -6.58
N PHE A 62 5.92 11.27 -7.43
CA PHE A 62 6.96 11.11 -8.46
C PHE A 62 6.99 12.28 -9.46
N ALA A 63 5.85 12.90 -9.73
CA ALA A 63 5.79 14.03 -10.63
C ALA A 63 6.36 15.31 -10.01
N GLU A 64 6.39 15.43 -8.69
CA GLU A 64 7.15 16.48 -7.99
C GLU A 64 8.66 16.27 -8.14
N LEU A 65 9.13 15.01 -8.12
CA LEU A 65 10.55 14.68 -8.27
C LEU A 65 11.04 14.75 -9.72
N TYR A 66 10.34 14.07 -10.64
CA TYR A 66 10.77 13.91 -12.04
C TYR A 66 10.08 14.85 -13.02
N GLY A 67 9.02 15.56 -12.61
CA GLY A 67 8.17 16.33 -13.49
C GLY A 67 7.08 15.48 -14.15
N GLN A 68 5.91 16.10 -14.32
CA GLN A 68 4.69 15.46 -14.86
C GLN A 68 4.91 14.75 -16.20
N ASP A 69 5.61 15.39 -17.14
CA ASP A 69 5.84 14.82 -18.48
C ASP A 69 6.67 13.53 -18.43
N ASN A 70 7.65 13.44 -17.53
CA ASN A 70 8.51 12.28 -17.39
C ASN A 70 7.75 11.10 -16.78
N VAL A 71 6.88 11.37 -15.79
CA VAL A 71 5.99 10.36 -15.21
C VAL A 71 5.02 9.81 -16.27
N HIS A 72 4.39 10.67 -17.07
CA HIS A 72 3.45 10.23 -18.11
C HIS A 72 4.12 9.34 -19.17
N ARG A 73 5.37 9.65 -19.55
CA ARG A 73 6.15 8.90 -20.54
C ARG A 73 6.50 7.47 -20.14
N ALA A 74 6.53 7.16 -18.84
CA ALA A 74 6.84 5.81 -18.36
C ALA A 74 5.82 4.73 -18.80
N GLY A 75 4.67 5.10 -19.40
CA GLY A 75 3.74 4.15 -20.00
C GLY A 75 3.09 3.18 -18.99
N GLY A 76 2.28 2.23 -19.49
CA GLY A 76 1.63 1.21 -18.65
C GLY A 76 0.45 1.71 -17.79
N ASP A 77 -0.15 0.77 -17.05
CA ASP A 77 -1.10 1.10 -15.99
C ASP A 77 -0.43 1.81 -14.81
N SER A 78 -1.21 2.36 -13.88
CA SER A 78 -0.65 3.12 -12.76
C SER A 78 0.33 2.30 -11.90
N GLY A 79 0.08 1.00 -11.70
CA GLY A 79 0.95 0.14 -10.93
C GLY A 79 2.24 -0.23 -11.66
N GLU A 80 2.16 -0.49 -12.97
CA GLU A 80 3.34 -0.68 -13.83
C GLU A 80 4.22 0.56 -13.86
N ARG A 81 3.61 1.73 -14.00
CA ARG A 81 4.30 3.02 -14.01
C ARG A 81 5.05 3.28 -12.69
N VAL A 82 4.40 3.07 -11.55
CA VAL A 82 5.04 3.19 -10.22
C VAL A 82 6.23 2.23 -10.10
N ARG A 83 6.10 0.97 -10.55
CA ARG A 83 7.21 0.01 -10.51
C ARG A 83 8.41 0.43 -11.35
N SER A 84 8.17 0.98 -12.55
CA SER A 84 9.24 1.49 -13.41
C SER A 84 9.98 2.64 -12.73
N LEU A 85 9.25 3.65 -12.26
CA LEU A 85 9.83 4.84 -11.62
C LEU A 85 10.57 4.50 -10.32
N LEU A 86 10.09 3.52 -9.56
CA LEU A 86 10.83 3.01 -8.39
C LEU A 86 12.14 2.33 -8.76
N SER A 87 12.17 1.59 -9.88
CA SER A 87 13.40 0.96 -10.36
C SER A 87 14.43 2.01 -10.78
N ASP A 88 13.97 3.08 -11.42
CA ASP A 88 14.81 4.22 -11.81
C ASP A 88 15.34 4.96 -10.58
N LEU A 89 14.46 5.32 -9.64
CA LEU A 89 14.85 5.97 -8.38
C LEU A 89 15.84 5.13 -7.57
N ALA A 90 15.63 3.81 -7.49
CA ALA A 90 16.54 2.93 -6.78
C ALA A 90 17.92 2.85 -7.43
N ARG A 91 18.02 3.02 -8.76
CA ARG A 91 19.28 3.10 -9.48
C ARG A 91 19.98 4.42 -9.16
N GLU A 92 19.28 5.55 -9.28
CA GLU A 92 19.83 6.89 -9.00
C GLU A 92 20.33 7.04 -7.56
N ILE A 93 19.59 6.49 -6.57
CA ILE A 93 20.04 6.44 -5.17
C ILE A 93 21.35 5.64 -5.03
N ARG A 94 21.47 4.49 -5.72
CA ARG A 94 22.71 3.69 -5.68
C ARG A 94 23.87 4.36 -6.39
N ASP A 95 23.58 5.18 -7.39
CA ASP A 95 24.58 5.95 -8.13
C ASP A 95 25.04 7.20 -7.35
N GLY A 96 24.43 7.49 -6.19
CA GLY A 96 24.79 8.60 -5.30
C GLY A 96 24.22 9.94 -5.75
N GLU A 97 23.27 9.96 -6.68
CA GLU A 97 22.71 11.19 -7.28
C GLU A 97 22.04 12.11 -6.23
N TYR A 98 21.64 11.55 -5.09
CA TYR A 98 20.95 12.26 -4.01
C TYR A 98 21.74 12.33 -2.71
N ASP A 99 23.03 11.94 -2.68
CA ASP A 99 23.82 11.86 -1.44
C ASP A 99 23.98 13.22 -0.74
N ASP A 100 23.94 14.32 -1.50
CA ASP A 100 24.05 15.68 -0.96
C ASP A 100 22.70 16.27 -0.47
N ASP A 101 21.56 15.65 -0.79
CA ASP A 101 20.22 16.11 -0.39
C ASP A 101 19.21 14.96 -0.20
N LEU A 102 19.55 14.00 0.65
CA LEU A 102 18.72 12.83 0.97
C LEU A 102 17.38 13.18 1.63
N LEU A 103 17.29 14.33 2.31
CA LEU A 103 16.03 14.81 2.93
C LEU A 103 15.20 15.69 1.98
N GLY A 104 15.65 15.88 0.75
CA GLY A 104 14.96 16.62 -0.30
C GLY A 104 13.78 15.84 -0.92
N PRO A 105 13.46 16.11 -2.20
CA PRO A 105 12.27 15.55 -2.86
C PRO A 105 12.15 14.01 -2.85
N VAL A 106 13.29 13.30 -2.80
CA VAL A 106 13.32 11.83 -2.70
C VAL A 106 12.70 11.32 -1.41
N HIS A 107 12.96 11.99 -0.27
CA HIS A 107 12.36 11.62 1.00
C HIS A 107 10.82 11.73 0.95
N GLY A 108 10.29 12.75 0.27
CA GLY A 108 8.85 12.93 0.08
C GLY A 108 8.21 11.75 -0.67
N VAL A 109 8.80 11.34 -1.80
CA VAL A 109 8.32 10.20 -2.59
C VAL A 109 8.35 8.90 -1.78
N LEU A 110 9.46 8.61 -1.11
CA LEU A 110 9.60 7.38 -0.31
C LEU A 110 8.62 7.37 0.88
N THR A 111 8.40 8.52 1.51
CA THR A 111 7.43 8.65 2.61
C THR A 111 6.02 8.36 2.11
N THR A 112 5.60 9.00 1.01
CA THR A 112 4.29 8.78 0.40
C THR A 112 4.09 7.31 0.04
N LEU A 113 5.07 6.67 -0.60
CA LEU A 113 5.01 5.25 -0.93
C LEU A 113 4.81 4.36 0.30
N VAL A 114 5.57 4.60 1.37
CA VAL A 114 5.49 3.82 2.61
C VAL A 114 4.13 4.02 3.27
N VAL A 115 3.62 5.25 3.34
CA VAL A 115 2.31 5.56 3.91
C VAL A 115 1.19 4.84 3.15
N GLU A 116 1.17 4.94 1.82
CA GLU A 116 0.15 4.28 1.00
C GLU A 116 0.18 2.74 1.15
N ARG A 117 1.39 2.15 1.25
CA ARG A 117 1.54 0.71 1.52
C ARG A 117 1.06 0.32 2.93
N LEU A 118 1.31 1.17 3.93
CA LEU A 118 0.88 0.92 5.31
C LEU A 118 -0.63 1.03 5.48
N LYS A 119 -1.30 1.96 4.79
CA LYS A 119 -2.78 2.03 4.77
C LYS A 119 -3.40 0.68 4.38
N CYS A 120 -2.82 0.01 3.38
CA CYS A 120 -3.29 -1.30 2.92
C CYS A 120 -2.89 -2.44 3.87
N SER A 121 -1.61 -2.50 4.29
CA SER A 121 -1.06 -3.64 5.03
C SER A 121 -1.27 -3.58 6.54
N ASN A 122 -1.15 -2.40 7.16
CA ASN A 122 -1.21 -2.22 8.61
C ASN A 122 -1.63 -0.78 9.01
N PRO A 123 -2.91 -0.41 8.84
CA PRO A 123 -3.40 0.96 9.06
C PRO A 123 -3.26 1.42 10.52
N ARG A 124 -3.36 0.49 11.49
CA ARG A 124 -3.18 0.79 12.92
C ARG A 124 -1.79 1.35 13.26
N PHE A 125 -0.78 1.05 12.44
CA PHE A 125 0.56 1.61 12.62
C PHE A 125 0.59 3.11 12.33
N LEU A 126 -0.19 3.58 11.36
CA LEU A 126 -0.27 5.01 11.02
C LEU A 126 -1.00 5.78 12.12
N GLU A 127 -2.12 5.24 12.62
CA GLU A 127 -2.85 5.79 13.77
C GLU A 127 -1.93 5.93 14.99
N ALA A 128 -1.19 4.88 15.35
CA ALA A 128 -0.27 4.92 16.49
C ALA A 128 0.89 5.93 16.33
N SER A 129 1.33 6.16 15.09
CA SER A 129 2.40 7.13 14.80
C SER A 129 1.95 8.59 14.88
N GLU A 130 0.70 8.88 14.52
CA GLU A 130 0.10 10.23 14.64
C GLU A 130 -0.05 10.64 16.11
N TYR A 131 -0.36 9.70 17.02
CA TYR A 131 -0.43 9.98 18.46
C TYR A 131 0.95 10.14 19.13
N SER A 132 2.04 9.72 18.49
CA SER A 132 3.39 9.76 19.09
C SER A 132 4.22 10.99 18.69
N GLN A 133 3.73 11.84 17.78
CA GLN A 133 4.33 13.14 17.48
C GLN A 133 3.65 14.20 18.37
N PRO A 134 4.25 14.66 19.49
CA PRO A 134 3.78 15.88 20.11
C PRO A 134 3.98 17.00 19.09
N SER A 135 2.89 17.69 18.75
CA SER A 135 2.88 18.90 17.92
C SER A 135 4.03 19.82 18.34
N ARG A 136 5.08 19.93 17.52
CA ARG A 136 6.06 21.01 17.65
C ARG A 136 5.38 22.29 17.18
N SER A 137 4.83 23.02 18.14
CA SER A 137 4.55 24.46 18.07
C SER A 137 5.85 25.25 18.00
#